data_AF-A0A2T6K5P2-F1
#
_entry.id   AF-A0A2T6K5P2-F1
#
_cell.length_a   1.000
_cell.length_b   1.000
_cell.length_c   1.000
_cell.angle_alpha   90.00
_cell.angle_beta   90.00
_cell.angle_gamma   90.00
#
_symmetry.space_group_name_H-M   'P 1'
#
loop_
_entity.id
_entity.type
_entity.pdbx_description
1 polymer ?
#
loop_
_entity_poly.entity_id
_entity_poly.type
_entity_poly.pdbx_seq_one_letter_code
_entity_poly.pdbx_strand_id
1 'polypeptide(L)' 'MAKLTKTSAFKAQVPKAETQMDKTTRIVRKMVDEESEQRQVKINRLRNARLEREQNTPAKKSR' A
#
# COMPACT_ATOMS: atom_id res chain seq x y z
N MET A 1 3.87 48.82 -33.56
CA MET A 1 2.93 48.16 -32.63
C MET A 1 3.39 46.72 -32.41
N ALA A 2 4.26 46.48 -31.44
CA ALA A 2 4.72 45.12 -31.11
C ALA A 2 3.65 44.40 -30.30
N LYS A 3 3.11 43.30 -30.84
CA LYS A 3 2.07 42.49 -30.18
C LYS A 3 2.72 41.65 -29.09
N LEU A 4 2.53 42.04 -27.83
CA LEU A 4 2.96 41.27 -26.65
C LEU A 4 2.07 40.04 -26.48
N THR A 5 2.57 38.88 -26.85
CA THR A 5 1.93 37.58 -26.60
C THR A 5 2.09 37.20 -25.12
N LYS A 6 1.02 37.41 -24.34
CA LYS A 6 0.95 37.07 -22.90
C LYS A 6 0.84 35.55 -22.63
N THR A 7 1.50 34.71 -23.41
CA THR A 7 1.50 33.24 -23.18
C THR A 7 2.60 32.79 -22.23
N SER A 8 3.51 33.69 -21.82
CA SER A 8 4.68 33.35 -21.00
C SER A 8 4.45 33.32 -19.48
N ALA A 9 3.25 33.65 -18.98
CA ALA A 9 3.04 33.85 -17.55
C ALA A 9 2.82 32.54 -16.75
N PHE A 10 2.46 31.44 -17.41
CA PHE A 10 2.24 30.16 -16.73
C PHE A 10 3.33 29.16 -17.11
N LYS A 11 4.43 29.16 -16.33
CA LYS A 11 5.37 28.05 -16.39
C LYS A 11 4.76 26.88 -15.62
N ALA A 12 4.43 25.79 -16.32
CA ALA A 12 4.00 24.57 -15.66
C ALA A 12 5.07 24.14 -14.64
N GLN A 13 4.67 23.98 -13.38
CA GLN A 13 5.57 23.50 -12.33
C GLN A 13 6.04 22.10 -12.73
N VAL A 14 7.31 21.97 -13.09
CA VAL A 14 7.91 20.67 -13.35
C VAL A 14 7.88 19.88 -12.02
N PRO A 15 7.45 18.61 -12.02
CA PRO A 15 7.47 17.80 -10.80
C PRO A 15 8.89 17.82 -10.22
N LYS A 16 8.99 18.13 -8.92
CA LYS A 16 10.28 18.20 -8.23
C LYS A 16 10.97 16.85 -8.35
N ALA A 17 12.25 16.87 -8.72
CA ALA A 17 13.08 15.68 -8.73
C ALA A 17 13.14 15.08 -7.31
N GLU A 18 12.96 13.77 -7.21
CA GLU A 18 13.04 13.06 -5.93
C GLU A 18 14.42 13.27 -5.30
N THR A 19 14.43 13.74 -4.05
CA THR A 19 15.66 13.84 -3.26
C THR A 19 16.13 12.44 -2.85
N GLN A 20 17.38 12.33 -2.39
CA GLN A 20 17.89 11.07 -1.84
C GLN A 20 17.05 10.58 -0.64
N MET A 21 16.54 11.50 0.19
CA MET A 21 15.66 11.20 1.31
C MET A 21 14.29 10.68 0.86
N ASP A 22 13.74 11.21 -0.23
CA ASP A 22 12.48 10.71 -0.79
C ASP A 22 12.65 9.27 -1.29
N LYS A 23 13.80 8.97 -1.92
CA LYS A 23 14.13 7.62 -2.38
C LYS A 23 14.25 6.63 -1.25
N THR A 24 14.97 6.97 -0.18
CA THR A 24 15.10 6.09 0.99
C THR A 24 13.75 5.87 1.66
N THR A 25 12.96 6.93 1.84
CA THR A 25 11.60 6.83 2.41
C THR A 25 10.71 5.93 1.57
N ARG A 26 10.78 6.04 0.24
CA ARG A 26 10.03 5.18 -0.69
C ARG A 26 10.42 3.71 -0.55
N ILE A 27 11.72 3.42 -0.43
CA ILE A 27 12.20 2.04 -0.25
C ILE A 27 11.70 1.48 1.08
N VAL A 28 11.82 2.24 2.17
CA VAL A 28 11.33 1.81 3.49
C VAL A 28 9.85 1.52 3.48
N ARG A 29 9.03 2.38 2.86
CA ARG A 29 7.58 2.13 2.72
C ARG A 29 7.30 0.82 1.98
N LYS A 30 7.97 0.59 0.85
CA LYS A 30 7.81 -0.66 0.08
C LYS A 30 8.15 -1.91 0.91
N MET A 31 9.24 -1.87 1.68
CA MET A 31 9.62 -3.00 2.54
C MET A 31 8.54 -3.32 3.58
N VAL A 32 7.97 -2.27 4.20
CA VAL A 32 6.89 -2.43 5.20
C VAL A 32 5.62 -2.95 4.55
N ASP A 33 5.25 -2.41 3.38
CA ASP A 33 4.05 -2.83 2.67
C ASP A 33 4.15 -4.31 2.28
N GLU A 34 5.28 -4.73 1.69
CA GLU A 34 5.55 -6.12 1.31
C GLU A 34 5.51 -7.09 2.51
N GLU A 35 6.11 -6.70 3.65
CA GLU A 35 6.03 -7.50 4.88
C GLU A 35 4.60 -7.61 5.41
N SER A 36 3.86 -6.49 5.38
CA SER A 36 2.47 -6.44 5.84
C SER A 36 1.55 -7.33 5.00
N GLU A 37 1.75 -7.36 3.69
CA GLU A 37 1.01 -8.22 2.76
C GLU A 37 1.26 -9.70 3.07
N GLN A 38 2.52 -10.10 3.24
CA GLN A 38 2.87 -11.48 3.60
C GLN A 38 2.25 -11.90 4.94
N ARG A 39 2.29 -11.01 5.93
CA ARG A 39 1.67 -11.25 7.25
C ARG A 39 0.15 -11.40 7.10
N GLN A 40 -0.49 -10.56 6.30
CA GLN A 40 -1.93 -10.62 6.09
C GLN A 40 -2.36 -11.92 5.40
N VAL A 41 -1.61 -12.37 4.40
CA VAL A 41 -1.83 -13.67 3.72
C VAL A 41 -1.75 -14.81 4.73
N LYS A 42 -0.72 -14.83 5.58
CA LYS A 42 -0.57 -15.85 6.64
C LYS A 42 -1.74 -15.84 7.62
N ILE A 43 -2.15 -14.66 8.09
CA ILE A 43 -3.28 -14.51 9.02
C ILE A 43 -4.56 -15.03 8.38
N ASN A 44 -4.85 -14.65 7.14
CA ASN A 44 -6.05 -15.08 6.42
C ASN A 44 -6.07 -16.61 6.24
N ARG A 45 -4.93 -17.21 5.86
CA ARG A 45 -4.80 -18.67 5.74
C ARG A 45 -5.09 -19.38 7.07
N LEU A 46 -4.49 -18.92 8.17
CA LEU A 46 -4.69 -19.54 9.49
C LEU A 46 -6.12 -19.37 9.99
N ARG A 47 -6.73 -18.21 9.72
CA ARG A 47 -8.13 -17.94 10.06
C ARG A 47 -9.07 -18.89 9.33
N ASN A 48 -8.87 -19.07 8.03
CA ASN A 48 -9.69 -19.98 7.23
C ASN A 48 -9.55 -21.43 7.71
N ALA A 49 -8.32 -21.89 7.93
CA ALA A 49 -8.08 -23.24 8.47
C ALA A 49 -8.74 -23.46 9.85
N ARG A 50 -8.78 -22.43 10.69
CA ARG A 50 -9.50 -22.49 11.97
C ARG A 50 -11.01 -22.61 11.76
N LEU A 51 -11.59 -21.79 10.87
CA LEU A 51 -13.02 -21.82 10.58
C LEU A 51 -13.44 -23.17 9.97
N GLU A 52 -12.66 -23.72 9.05
CA GLU A 52 -12.89 -25.07 8.51
C GLU A 52 -12.86 -26.13 9.61
N ARG A 53 -11.91 -26.04 10.55
CA ARG A 53 -11.86 -26.97 11.69
C ARG A 53 -13.08 -26.83 12.60
N GLU A 54 -13.51 -25.60 12.89
CA GLU A 54 -14.70 -25.33 13.72
C GLU A 54 -15.98 -25.85 13.04
N GLN A 55 -16.11 -25.72 11.72
CA GLN A 55 -17.23 -26.27 10.95
C GLN A 55 -17.23 -27.81 10.93
N ASN A 56 -16.05 -28.42 10.82
CA ASN A 56 -15.90 -29.88 10.75
C ASN A 56 -15.88 -30.57 12.12
N THR A 57 -15.78 -29.82 13.22
CA THR A 57 -15.85 -30.37 14.57
C THR A 57 -17.29 -30.24 15.06
N PRO A 58 -18.07 -31.33 15.19
CA PRO A 58 -19.41 -31.22 15.76
C PRO A 58 -19.30 -30.64 17.17
N ALA A 59 -20.11 -29.64 17.48
CA ALA A 59 -20.15 -29.01 18.79
C ALA A 59 -20.20 -30.10 19.86
N LYS A 60 -19.14 -30.19 20.68
CA LYS A 60 -19.08 -31.15 21.77
C LYS A 60 -20.25 -30.79 22.69
N LYS A 61 -21.31 -31.61 22.69
CA LYS A 61 -22.46 -31.43 23.60
C LYS A 61 -21.89 -31.28 25.01
N SER A 62 -22.03 -30.08 25.58
CA SER A 62 -21.74 -29.83 26.98
C SER A 62 -22.59 -30.79 27.79
N ARG A 63 -21.94 -31.60 28.62
CA ARG A 63 -22.58 -32.47 29.61
C ARG A 63 -23.00 -31.65 30.82
#